data_AF-T0MLF5-F1
#
_entry.id   AF-T0MLF5-F1
#
_cell.length_a   1.000
_cell.length_b   1.000
_cell.length_c   1.000
_cell.angle_alpha   90.00
_cell.angle_beta   90.00
_cell.angle_gamma   90.00
#
_symmetry.space_group_name_H-M   'P 1'
#
loop_
_entity.id
_entity.type
_entity.pdbx_description
1 polymer ?
#
loop_
_entity_poly.entity_id
_entity_poly.type
_entity_poly.pdbx_seq_one_letter_code
_entity_poly.pdbx_strand_id
1 'polypeptide(L)'
;MKLFMYIKSFFTLSIVFNSGKKIIKHGKEIEVKEKISEGTGMVYIENLKMMLENESAYKKAEILLKRFTLPPQGMAEAGLEIENLKNDIEEETRKGRIYFIIYFVDDSTLFIPEKHPNDGTKLYISTDKELASKLKTPYPGVYGFNPRDRVSYQLPLNEDTPNVISSIVRLDLIGLLTYQNMQLYRDTKLHSFYCFVKLNEIDSFTEQFFEKAKKCKDLGKFCLIPFKDDKEQLRTYGLTEEDLPAILFLHEQDKYPLKKCLDNDVRSFINDVIEKKVEPVFISEKEPLNNENLNVKIITRNNLQAFKKNQLKDRLLIFHSPQCGFCVKLKPIIDEIGSIAKSTLSEKLEIGACDVTQNDISDFDVTSVPLIVLIKAKTNEIIKYEDKERTAVALGNFIKNQGSFNIDISPFIKEELFSKKVDKEMNDNDVESDDIDSNLNEDFERDL
;
A
#
# COMPACT_ATOMS: atom_id res chain seq x y z
N MET A 1 4.75 -38.68 -58.29
CA MET A 1 4.87 -39.34 -56.98
C MET A 1 5.14 -38.26 -55.94
N LYS A 2 4.07 -37.68 -55.37
CA LYS A 2 4.12 -36.78 -54.22
C LYS A 2 4.45 -37.65 -53.00
N LEU A 3 5.52 -37.34 -52.27
CA LEU A 3 5.75 -37.92 -50.96
C LEU A 3 6.06 -36.78 -49.97
N PHE A 4 4.99 -36.35 -49.30
CA PHE A 4 5.02 -35.73 -47.99
C PHE A 4 5.82 -36.63 -47.04
N MET A 5 6.78 -36.07 -46.29
CA MET A 5 7.10 -36.59 -44.96
C MET A 5 7.94 -35.59 -44.15
N TYR A 6 7.26 -34.92 -43.22
CA TYR A 6 7.72 -34.49 -41.90
C TYR A 6 9.05 -33.71 -41.79
N ILE A 7 8.98 -32.40 -42.04
CA ILE A 7 9.81 -31.46 -41.26
C ILE A 7 9.09 -31.30 -39.93
N LYS A 8 9.58 -31.99 -38.88
CA LYS A 8 9.21 -31.71 -37.49
C LYS A 8 9.38 -30.21 -37.26
N SER A 9 8.27 -29.54 -36.97
CA SER A 9 8.24 -28.18 -36.43
C SER A 9 9.09 -28.16 -35.15
N PHE A 10 10.35 -27.75 -35.28
CA PHE A 10 11.22 -27.49 -34.16
C PHE A 10 10.98 -26.03 -33.77
N PHE A 11 10.29 -25.84 -32.66
CA PHE A 11 10.23 -24.64 -31.81
C PHE A 11 11.53 -23.80 -31.89
N THR A 12 11.60 -22.83 -32.82
CA THR A 12 12.83 -22.07 -33.11
C THR A 12 12.78 -20.67 -32.50
N LEU A 13 13.15 -20.56 -31.22
CA LEU A 13 13.59 -19.30 -30.64
C LEU A 13 15.06 -19.08 -31.06
N SER A 14 15.33 -18.14 -31.98
CA SER A 14 16.69 -17.92 -32.54
C SER A 14 16.94 -16.50 -33.07
N ILE A 15 18.21 -16.07 -33.12
CA ILE A 15 18.65 -14.80 -33.73
C ILE A 15 19.69 -15.08 -34.81
N VAL A 16 19.58 -14.35 -35.91
CA VAL A 16 20.54 -14.34 -37.02
C VAL A 16 21.14 -12.95 -37.15
N PHE A 17 22.47 -12.86 -37.25
CA PHE A 17 23.18 -11.61 -37.49
C PHE A 17 24.10 -11.73 -38.71
N ASN A 18 24.24 -10.66 -39.49
CA ASN A 18 25.25 -10.59 -40.53
C ASN A 18 26.43 -9.71 -40.09
N SER A 19 27.44 -10.33 -39.46
CA SER A 19 28.77 -9.76 -39.22
C SER A 19 29.82 -10.26 -40.23
N GLY A 20 29.41 -10.67 -41.43
CA GLY A 20 30.37 -11.10 -42.44
C GLY A 20 31.05 -12.45 -42.17
N LYS A 21 30.46 -13.37 -41.37
CA LYS A 21 30.57 -14.86 -41.41
C LYS A 21 30.36 -15.52 -40.02
N LYS A 22 29.14 -15.58 -39.44
CA LYS A 22 28.70 -16.59 -38.41
C LYS A 22 27.30 -16.28 -37.85
N ILE A 23 26.47 -17.31 -37.59
CA ILE A 23 25.14 -17.23 -36.94
C ILE A 23 25.15 -18.00 -35.62
N ILE A 24 24.46 -17.54 -34.57
CA ILE A 24 24.32 -18.25 -33.28
C ILE A 24 22.90 -18.83 -33.14
N LYS A 25 22.73 -20.16 -33.23
CA LYS A 25 21.49 -20.88 -32.92
C LYS A 25 21.66 -21.70 -31.64
N HIS A 26 20.87 -21.44 -30.60
CA HIS A 26 21.00 -22.10 -29.28
C HIS A 26 22.44 -22.06 -28.71
N GLY A 27 23.16 -20.95 -28.89
CA GLY A 27 24.57 -20.83 -28.46
C GLY A 27 25.58 -21.59 -29.35
N LYS A 28 25.17 -22.14 -30.51
CA LYS A 28 26.03 -22.86 -31.46
C LYS A 28 26.07 -22.17 -32.83
N GLU A 29 27.25 -22.16 -33.46
CA GLU A 29 27.44 -21.55 -34.78
C GLU A 29 26.76 -22.36 -35.90
N ILE A 30 26.01 -21.70 -36.79
CA ILE A 30 25.38 -22.32 -37.97
C ILE A 30 25.59 -21.44 -39.22
N GLU A 31 25.50 -22.02 -40.42
CA GLU A 31 25.62 -21.37 -41.72
C GLU A 31 24.22 -21.09 -42.33
N VAL A 32 23.98 -19.88 -42.87
CA VAL A 32 22.65 -19.43 -43.36
C VAL A 32 22.63 -19.21 -44.87
N LYS A 33 21.49 -19.54 -45.50
CA LYS A 33 21.20 -19.45 -46.93
C LYS A 33 20.50 -18.14 -47.39
N GLU A 34 20.15 -17.23 -46.48
CA GLU A 34 19.51 -15.94 -46.79
C GLU A 34 20.50 -14.76 -46.67
N LYS A 35 20.53 -13.86 -47.67
CA LYS A 35 21.30 -12.60 -47.64
C LYS A 35 20.60 -11.59 -46.71
N ILE A 36 21.24 -11.23 -45.62
CA ILE A 36 20.82 -10.15 -44.72
C ILE A 36 21.75 -8.95 -44.94
N SER A 37 21.25 -7.71 -44.90
CA SER A 37 22.09 -6.50 -45.05
C SER A 37 23.11 -6.37 -43.92
N GLU A 38 24.28 -5.81 -44.22
CA GLU A 38 25.35 -5.56 -43.24
C GLU A 38 24.83 -4.63 -42.12
N GLY A 39 25.03 -5.00 -40.86
CA GLY A 39 24.52 -4.25 -39.69
C GLY A 39 23.07 -4.55 -39.28
N THR A 40 22.38 -5.47 -39.97
CA THR A 40 21.01 -5.90 -39.62
C THR A 40 20.97 -7.33 -39.08
N GLY A 41 20.00 -7.60 -38.20
CA GLY A 41 19.73 -8.94 -37.67
C GLY A 41 18.28 -9.37 -37.91
N MET A 42 17.98 -10.63 -37.62
CA MET A 42 16.62 -11.20 -37.66
C MET A 42 16.40 -12.03 -36.41
N VAL A 43 15.27 -11.83 -35.72
CA VAL A 43 14.83 -12.69 -34.61
C VAL A 43 13.64 -13.52 -35.06
N TYR A 44 13.66 -14.79 -34.67
CA TYR A 44 12.61 -15.76 -34.92
C TYR A 44 12.08 -16.27 -33.58
N ILE A 45 10.78 -16.16 -33.38
CA ILE A 45 10.05 -16.77 -32.26
C ILE A 45 8.84 -17.49 -32.86
N GLU A 46 8.87 -18.83 -32.89
CA GLU A 46 7.84 -19.63 -33.56
C GLU A 46 7.57 -19.13 -35.00
N ASN A 47 6.42 -18.51 -35.26
CA ASN A 47 6.03 -17.99 -36.57
C ASN A 47 6.39 -16.51 -36.77
N LEU A 48 6.80 -15.80 -35.73
CA LEU A 48 7.22 -14.39 -35.80
C LEU A 48 8.64 -14.28 -36.36
N LYS A 49 8.79 -13.39 -37.34
CA LYS A 49 10.06 -13.03 -37.98
C LYS A 49 10.19 -11.51 -37.95
N MET A 50 11.13 -10.97 -37.18
CA MET A 50 11.32 -9.52 -37.05
C MET A 50 12.75 -9.11 -37.39
N MET A 51 12.88 -8.04 -38.18
CA MET A 51 14.16 -7.38 -38.46
C MET A 51 14.64 -6.60 -37.24
N LEU A 52 15.94 -6.73 -36.94
CA LEU A 52 16.64 -5.96 -35.92
C LEU A 52 17.41 -4.84 -36.62
N GLU A 53 16.92 -3.61 -36.45
CA GLU A 53 17.39 -2.44 -37.21
C GLU A 53 18.61 -1.74 -36.59
N ASN A 54 18.92 -2.00 -35.32
CA ASN A 54 20.01 -1.35 -34.59
C ASN A 54 20.60 -2.24 -33.49
N GLU A 55 21.77 -1.83 -32.96
CA GLU A 55 22.49 -2.55 -31.91
C GLU A 55 21.69 -2.68 -30.61
N SER A 56 20.82 -1.71 -30.30
CA SER A 56 19.95 -1.79 -29.11
C SER A 56 18.97 -2.95 -29.25
N ALA A 57 18.23 -3.05 -30.35
CA ALA A 57 17.30 -4.14 -30.63
C ALA A 57 18.00 -5.51 -30.58
N TYR A 58 19.25 -5.59 -31.05
CA TYR A 58 20.07 -6.80 -30.93
C TYR A 58 20.33 -7.21 -29.48
N LYS A 59 20.78 -6.28 -28.62
CA LYS A 59 21.04 -6.56 -27.20
C LYS A 59 19.79 -7.05 -26.48
N LYS A 60 18.64 -6.43 -26.76
CA LYS A 60 17.34 -6.85 -26.21
C LYS A 60 16.98 -8.27 -26.63
N ALA A 61 17.13 -8.57 -27.91
CA ALA A 61 16.88 -9.90 -28.45
C ALA A 61 17.82 -10.96 -27.81
N GLU A 62 19.10 -10.65 -27.61
CA GLU A 62 20.05 -11.56 -26.96
C GLU A 62 19.64 -11.89 -25.51
N ILE A 63 19.17 -10.88 -24.76
CA ILE A 63 18.63 -11.07 -23.41
C ILE A 63 17.42 -12.01 -23.45
N LEU A 64 16.50 -11.81 -24.40
CA LEU A 64 15.33 -12.66 -24.56
C LEU A 64 15.73 -14.13 -24.82
N LEU A 65 16.65 -14.40 -25.75
CA LEU A 65 17.09 -15.78 -26.04
C LEU A 65 17.74 -16.48 -24.84
N LYS A 66 18.47 -15.73 -24.00
CA LYS A 66 19.17 -16.28 -22.84
C LYS A 66 18.23 -16.59 -21.68
N ARG A 67 17.20 -15.74 -21.49
CA ARG A 67 16.32 -15.80 -20.32
C ARG A 67 15.01 -16.54 -20.56
N PHE A 68 14.53 -16.58 -21.79
CA PHE A 68 13.21 -17.10 -22.14
C PHE A 68 13.32 -18.39 -22.94
N THR A 69 12.36 -19.29 -22.72
CA THR A 69 12.21 -20.52 -23.52
C THR A 69 10.81 -20.59 -24.12
N LEU A 70 10.60 -21.44 -25.12
CA LEU A 70 9.24 -21.68 -25.62
C LEU A 70 8.46 -22.55 -24.61
N PRO A 71 7.14 -22.34 -24.44
CA PRO A 71 6.31 -23.20 -23.59
C PRO A 71 6.41 -24.67 -24.00
N PRO A 72 6.54 -25.63 -23.05
CA PRO A 72 6.48 -27.06 -23.37
C PRO A 72 5.13 -27.46 -23.99
N GLN A 73 5.13 -28.53 -24.79
CA GLN A 73 3.89 -29.14 -25.27
C GLN A 73 3.04 -29.63 -24.08
N GLY A 74 1.72 -29.40 -24.12
CA GLY A 74 0.81 -29.79 -23.05
C GLY A 74 0.77 -28.85 -21.84
N MET A 75 1.52 -27.74 -21.86
CA MET A 75 1.58 -26.80 -20.73
C MET A 75 0.23 -26.14 -20.43
N ALA A 76 -0.61 -25.96 -21.46
CA ALA A 76 -1.94 -25.39 -21.27
C ALA A 76 -2.82 -26.33 -20.44
N GLU A 77 -2.85 -27.59 -20.84
CA GLU A 77 -3.62 -28.65 -20.19
C GLU A 77 -3.11 -28.86 -18.76
N ALA A 78 -1.78 -28.96 -18.57
CA ALA A 78 -1.18 -29.08 -17.24
C ALA A 78 -1.49 -27.88 -16.34
N GLY A 79 -1.42 -26.65 -16.86
CA GLY A 79 -1.76 -25.45 -16.10
C GLY A 79 -3.20 -25.47 -15.60
N LEU A 80 -4.15 -25.77 -16.48
CA LEU A 80 -5.58 -25.87 -16.15
C LEU A 80 -5.88 -27.03 -15.20
N GLU A 81 -5.21 -28.18 -15.35
CA GLU A 81 -5.36 -29.32 -14.44
C GLU A 81 -4.87 -28.98 -13.04
N ILE A 82 -3.69 -28.35 -12.91
CA ILE A 82 -3.12 -27.99 -11.61
C ILE A 82 -4.03 -27.04 -10.83
N GLU A 83 -4.68 -26.09 -11.49
CA GLU A 83 -5.64 -25.17 -10.86
C GLU A 83 -6.90 -25.85 -10.30
N ASN A 84 -7.24 -27.04 -10.83
CA ASN A 84 -8.44 -27.80 -10.50
C ASN A 84 -8.17 -28.95 -9.49
N LEU A 85 -6.92 -29.25 -9.18
CA LEU A 85 -6.56 -30.28 -8.20
C LEU A 85 -6.95 -29.84 -6.77
N LYS A 86 -7.91 -30.56 -6.17
CA LYS A 86 -8.26 -30.42 -4.73
C LYS A 86 -7.11 -30.96 -3.87
N ASN A 87 -6.40 -30.06 -3.20
CA ASN A 87 -5.50 -30.24 -2.06
C ASN A 87 -4.91 -31.65 -1.82
N ASP A 88 -3.90 -32.05 -2.61
CA ASP A 88 -2.86 -32.97 -2.14
C ASP A 88 -1.62 -32.14 -1.77
N ILE A 89 -1.39 -31.99 -0.46
CA ILE A 89 -0.51 -31.00 0.17
C ILE A 89 0.85 -31.58 0.59
N GLU A 90 1.07 -32.90 0.53
CA GLU A 90 2.32 -33.48 1.08
C GLU A 90 3.28 -34.12 0.07
N GLU A 91 2.81 -34.65 -1.07
CA GLU A 91 3.72 -35.37 -1.99
C GLU A 91 4.44 -34.44 -2.99
N GLU A 92 3.83 -33.29 -3.31
CA GLU A 92 4.30 -32.34 -4.33
C GLU A 92 5.12 -31.18 -3.75
N THR A 93 5.01 -30.96 -2.44
CA THR A 93 5.63 -29.84 -1.70
C THR A 93 7.15 -29.99 -1.56
N ARG A 94 7.72 -31.15 -1.94
CA ARG A 94 9.17 -31.40 -1.96
C ARG A 94 9.81 -31.42 -3.36
N LYS A 95 9.07 -31.24 -4.45
CA LYS A 95 9.63 -31.32 -5.82
C LYS A 95 9.21 -30.14 -6.72
N GLY A 96 9.59 -28.93 -6.32
CA GLY A 96 9.91 -27.84 -7.25
C GLY A 96 8.84 -27.44 -8.28
N ARG A 97 7.65 -27.03 -7.83
CA ARG A 97 6.71 -26.30 -8.69
C ARG A 97 7.22 -24.87 -8.84
N ILE A 98 7.85 -24.58 -9.98
CA ILE A 98 8.52 -23.31 -10.24
C ILE A 98 7.46 -22.27 -10.64
N TYR A 99 7.50 -21.08 -10.05
CA TYR A 99 6.78 -19.92 -10.56
C TYR A 99 7.07 -19.78 -12.05
N PHE A 100 6.04 -19.63 -12.88
CA PHE A 100 6.27 -19.43 -14.29
C PHE A 100 5.39 -18.35 -14.88
N ILE A 101 5.92 -17.73 -15.92
CA ILE A 101 5.24 -16.69 -16.68
C ILE A 101 5.42 -16.99 -18.16
N ILE A 102 4.34 -16.89 -18.93
CA ILE A 102 4.33 -16.96 -20.39
C ILE A 102 3.95 -15.59 -20.93
N TYR A 103 4.87 -14.97 -21.67
CA TYR A 103 4.62 -13.75 -22.41
C TYR A 103 4.14 -14.09 -23.82
N PHE A 104 2.91 -13.70 -24.14
CA PHE A 104 2.36 -13.76 -25.49
C PHE A 104 2.61 -12.44 -26.20
N VAL A 105 3.48 -12.48 -27.20
CA VAL A 105 3.98 -11.27 -27.89
C VAL A 105 3.60 -11.27 -29.37
N ASP A 106 3.56 -10.06 -29.93
CA ASP A 106 3.58 -9.80 -31.36
C ASP A 106 4.79 -8.93 -31.74
N ASP A 107 4.80 -8.43 -32.98
CA ASP A 107 5.88 -7.60 -33.52
C ASP A 107 6.10 -6.32 -32.70
N SER A 108 5.03 -5.74 -32.14
CA SER A 108 5.08 -4.48 -31.40
C SER A 108 5.51 -4.67 -29.93
N THR A 109 5.22 -5.83 -29.34
CA THR A 109 5.44 -6.08 -27.91
C THR A 109 6.64 -6.99 -27.60
N LEU A 110 7.36 -7.48 -28.62
CA LEU A 110 8.42 -8.48 -28.48
C LEU A 110 9.43 -8.17 -27.36
N PHE A 111 9.82 -6.91 -27.23
CA PHE A 111 10.90 -6.51 -26.33
C PHE A 111 10.44 -6.12 -24.93
N ILE A 112 9.13 -6.02 -24.68
CA ILE A 112 8.60 -5.71 -23.35
C ILE A 112 9.06 -6.72 -22.28
N PRO A 113 9.03 -8.05 -22.52
CA PRO A 113 9.43 -9.04 -21.52
C PRO A 113 10.88 -8.94 -21.05
N GLU A 114 11.78 -8.31 -21.83
CA GLU A 114 13.19 -8.10 -21.45
C GLU A 114 13.31 -7.42 -20.07
N LYS A 115 12.37 -6.52 -19.77
CA LYS A 115 12.31 -5.75 -18.51
C LYS A 115 11.95 -6.58 -17.29
N HIS A 116 11.56 -7.85 -17.46
CA HIS A 116 11.18 -8.68 -16.33
C HIS A 116 12.31 -8.74 -15.29
N PRO A 117 12.02 -8.62 -13.98
CA PRO A 117 13.02 -8.73 -12.92
C PRO A 117 13.80 -10.04 -12.97
N ASN A 118 15.03 -10.05 -12.45
CA ASN A 118 15.78 -11.28 -12.26
C ASN A 118 15.44 -11.86 -10.88
N ASP A 119 14.33 -12.60 -10.80
CA ASP A 119 13.71 -13.02 -9.55
C ASP A 119 13.61 -14.55 -9.38
N GLY A 120 14.22 -15.31 -10.29
CA GLY A 120 14.18 -16.77 -10.30
C GLY A 120 12.91 -17.37 -10.92
N THR A 121 11.97 -16.56 -11.40
CA THR A 121 10.77 -17.03 -12.10
C THR A 121 11.15 -17.68 -13.43
N LYS A 122 10.51 -18.80 -13.79
CA LYS A 122 10.71 -19.45 -15.07
C LYS A 122 9.96 -18.70 -16.15
N LEU A 123 10.69 -18.18 -17.14
CA LEU A 123 10.11 -17.34 -18.18
C LEU A 123 9.96 -18.07 -19.50
N TYR A 124 8.78 -17.92 -20.08
CA TYR A 124 8.45 -18.39 -21.41
C TYR A 124 7.99 -17.23 -22.29
N ILE A 125 8.22 -17.36 -23.59
CA ILE A 125 7.75 -16.43 -24.61
C ILE A 125 7.08 -17.22 -25.72
N SER A 126 5.96 -16.74 -26.25
CA SER A 126 5.23 -17.41 -27.32
C SER A 126 4.47 -16.41 -28.18
N THR A 127 4.18 -16.80 -29.40
CA THR A 127 3.34 -16.10 -30.38
C THR A 127 2.08 -16.91 -30.71
N ASP A 128 1.90 -18.05 -30.05
CA ASP A 128 0.77 -18.97 -30.24
C ASP A 128 -0.53 -18.37 -29.65
N LYS A 129 -1.39 -17.88 -30.55
CA LYS A 129 -2.70 -17.33 -30.22
C LYS A 129 -3.68 -18.39 -29.71
N GLU A 130 -3.56 -19.63 -30.17
CA GLU A 130 -4.44 -20.73 -29.72
C GLU A 130 -4.11 -21.09 -28.27
N LEU A 131 -2.82 -21.15 -27.94
CA LEU A 131 -2.34 -21.34 -26.56
C LEU A 131 -2.82 -20.21 -25.65
N ALA A 132 -2.65 -18.94 -26.07
CA ALA A 132 -3.16 -17.79 -25.32
C ALA A 132 -4.67 -17.90 -25.06
N SER A 133 -5.44 -18.24 -26.11
CA SER A 133 -6.90 -18.41 -26.01
C SER A 133 -7.30 -19.56 -25.08
N LYS A 134 -6.61 -20.72 -25.12
CA LYS A 134 -6.86 -21.84 -24.20
C LYS A 134 -6.65 -21.44 -22.74
N LEU A 135 -5.62 -20.63 -22.49
CA LEU A 135 -5.28 -20.09 -21.17
C LEU A 135 -6.12 -18.87 -20.77
N LYS A 136 -7.07 -18.44 -21.62
CA LYS A 136 -7.92 -17.25 -21.42
C LYS A 136 -7.10 -15.97 -21.22
N THR A 137 -5.96 -15.89 -21.87
CA THR A 137 -5.01 -14.77 -21.75
C THR A 137 -5.20 -13.80 -22.91
N PRO A 138 -5.17 -12.47 -22.66
CA PRO A 138 -5.11 -11.47 -23.72
C PRO A 138 -3.96 -11.72 -24.69
N TYR A 139 -4.09 -11.24 -25.93
CA TYR A 139 -3.04 -11.30 -26.93
C TYR A 139 -2.89 -9.91 -27.60
N PRO A 140 -1.75 -9.22 -27.46
CA PRO A 140 -0.61 -9.53 -26.58
C PRO A 140 -0.97 -9.52 -25.09
N GLY A 141 -0.32 -10.40 -24.31
CA GLY A 141 -0.65 -10.57 -22.90
C GLY A 141 0.34 -11.43 -22.15
N VAL A 142 0.07 -11.63 -20.86
CA VAL A 142 0.90 -12.45 -19.99
C VAL A 142 0.03 -13.40 -19.17
N TYR A 143 0.47 -14.64 -19.07
CA TYR A 143 -0.07 -15.66 -18.16
C TYR A 143 0.98 -15.93 -17.09
N GLY A 144 0.69 -15.59 -15.84
CA GLY A 144 1.53 -15.89 -14.69
C GLY A 144 0.90 -16.95 -13.80
N PHE A 145 1.68 -17.87 -13.24
CA PHE A 145 1.17 -18.93 -12.38
C PHE A 145 1.88 -18.94 -11.02
N ASN A 146 1.10 -18.79 -9.96
CA ASN A 146 1.56 -19.02 -8.59
C ASN A 146 1.30 -20.50 -8.20
N PRO A 147 2.36 -21.29 -7.99
CA PRO A 147 2.25 -22.72 -7.68
C PRO A 147 1.86 -23.01 -6.23
N ARG A 148 2.03 -22.07 -5.30
CA ARG A 148 1.67 -22.25 -3.88
C ARG A 148 0.16 -22.26 -3.73
N ASP A 149 -0.50 -21.25 -4.31
CA ASP A 149 -1.95 -21.12 -4.30
C ASP A 149 -2.63 -21.88 -5.44
N ARG A 150 -1.86 -22.36 -6.44
CA ARG A 150 -2.37 -22.96 -7.68
C ARG A 150 -3.36 -22.02 -8.38
N VAL A 151 -2.96 -20.75 -8.53
CA VAL A 151 -3.76 -19.72 -9.21
C VAL A 151 -2.94 -19.05 -10.31
N SER A 152 -3.59 -18.82 -11.45
CA SER A 152 -3.04 -18.00 -12.53
C SER A 152 -3.53 -16.56 -12.52
N TYR A 153 -2.79 -15.71 -13.22
CA TYR A 153 -3.12 -14.32 -13.46
C TYR A 153 -2.90 -14.00 -14.93
N GLN A 154 -3.87 -13.32 -15.52
CA GLN A 154 -3.87 -12.92 -16.92
C GLN A 154 -3.92 -11.40 -17.00
N LEU A 155 -2.95 -10.79 -17.69
CA LEU A 155 -2.90 -9.33 -17.89
C LEU A 155 -2.61 -8.99 -19.35
N PRO A 156 -3.11 -7.86 -19.86
CA PRO A 156 -2.62 -7.31 -21.12
C PRO A 156 -1.13 -6.96 -21.01
N LEU A 157 -0.41 -7.06 -22.12
CA LEU A 157 1.02 -6.77 -22.14
C LEU A 157 1.26 -5.29 -22.44
N ASN A 158 1.90 -4.60 -21.50
CA ASN A 158 2.38 -3.22 -21.61
C ASN A 158 3.72 -3.09 -20.88
N GLU A 159 4.32 -1.90 -20.93
CA GLU A 159 5.66 -1.62 -20.39
C GLU A 159 5.84 -1.91 -18.90
N ASP A 160 4.77 -1.80 -18.10
CA ASP A 160 4.80 -2.06 -16.65
C ASP A 160 4.49 -3.51 -16.31
N THR A 161 3.83 -4.24 -17.22
CA THR A 161 3.38 -5.62 -17.03
C THR A 161 4.48 -6.53 -16.47
N PRO A 162 5.75 -6.51 -16.92
CA PRO A 162 6.78 -7.41 -16.41
C PRO A 162 7.07 -7.29 -14.92
N ASN A 163 7.02 -6.07 -14.37
CA ASN A 163 7.20 -5.83 -12.93
C ASN A 163 5.93 -6.24 -12.16
N VAL A 164 4.77 -5.82 -12.66
CA VAL A 164 3.47 -6.09 -12.04
C VAL A 164 3.22 -7.61 -11.90
N ILE A 165 3.41 -8.36 -12.99
CA ILE A 165 3.16 -9.81 -12.99
C ILE A 165 4.18 -10.58 -12.15
N SER A 166 5.44 -10.12 -12.09
CA SER A 166 6.46 -10.68 -11.19
C SER A 166 5.98 -10.61 -9.75
N SER A 167 5.55 -9.43 -9.30
CA SER A 167 5.06 -9.22 -7.94
C SER A 167 3.79 -10.02 -7.65
N ILE A 168 2.82 -10.01 -8.56
CA ILE A 168 1.55 -10.75 -8.39
C ILE A 168 1.78 -12.25 -8.23
N VAL A 169 2.64 -12.84 -9.06
CA VAL A 169 2.88 -14.29 -9.09
C VAL A 169 3.71 -14.75 -7.89
N ARG A 170 4.63 -13.92 -7.41
CA ARG A 170 5.51 -14.24 -6.28
C ARG A 170 4.85 -14.07 -4.91
N LEU A 171 3.78 -13.29 -4.84
CA LEU A 171 2.97 -13.14 -3.63
C LEU A 171 1.89 -14.21 -3.54
N ASP A 172 1.76 -14.76 -2.34
CA ASP A 172 0.66 -15.64 -1.97
C ASP A 172 -0.66 -14.85 -2.03
N LEU A 173 -1.75 -15.54 -2.33
CA LEU A 173 -3.09 -14.96 -2.42
C LEU A 173 -3.56 -14.48 -1.03
N ILE A 174 -3.26 -15.29 -0.02
CA ILE A 174 -3.37 -14.97 1.40
C ILE A 174 -1.96 -15.15 1.97
N GLY A 175 -1.30 -14.05 2.33
CA GLY A 175 0.11 -14.10 2.74
C GLY A 175 0.43 -13.15 3.89
N LEU A 176 1.38 -13.53 4.74
CA LEU A 176 1.86 -12.68 5.82
C LEU A 176 2.47 -11.39 5.26
N LEU A 177 2.06 -10.23 5.79
CA LEU A 177 2.69 -8.97 5.46
C LEU A 177 3.99 -8.81 6.26
N THR A 178 5.08 -8.49 5.57
CA THR A 178 6.41 -8.28 6.17
C THR A 178 7.11 -7.10 5.49
N TYR A 179 8.11 -6.51 6.15
CA TYR A 179 8.94 -5.47 5.53
C TYR A 179 9.57 -5.91 4.20
N GLN A 180 9.94 -7.19 4.09
CA GLN A 180 10.62 -7.74 2.92
C GLN A 180 9.69 -7.85 1.70
N ASN A 181 8.38 -8.06 1.91
CA ASN A 181 7.43 -8.27 0.82
C ASN A 181 6.46 -7.09 0.60
N MET A 182 6.47 -6.07 1.46
CA MET A 182 5.59 -4.90 1.33
C MET A 182 5.75 -4.18 -0.01
N GLN A 183 6.99 -4.07 -0.51
CA GLN A 183 7.23 -3.45 -1.81
C GLN A 183 6.57 -4.26 -2.94
N LEU A 184 6.58 -5.60 -2.86
CA LEU A 184 5.91 -6.44 -3.84
C LEU A 184 4.40 -6.17 -3.84
N TYR A 185 3.77 -6.02 -2.66
CA TYR A 185 2.34 -5.69 -2.57
C TYR A 185 2.01 -4.37 -3.28
N ARG A 186 2.83 -3.34 -3.06
CA ARG A 186 2.71 -2.03 -3.74
C ARG A 186 2.88 -2.14 -5.25
N ASP A 187 3.83 -2.96 -5.70
CA ASP A 187 4.14 -3.13 -7.12
C ASP A 187 3.08 -3.93 -7.89
N THR A 188 2.18 -4.65 -7.22
CA THR A 188 1.11 -5.41 -7.89
C THR A 188 0.10 -4.51 -8.63
N LYS A 189 -0.03 -3.23 -8.23
CA LYS A 189 -1.12 -2.33 -8.64
C LYS A 189 -2.54 -2.88 -8.39
N LEU A 190 -2.68 -3.96 -7.62
CA LEU A 190 -3.95 -4.48 -7.14
C LEU A 190 -4.23 -3.91 -5.74
N HIS A 191 -5.47 -4.05 -5.26
CA HIS A 191 -5.79 -3.69 -3.89
C HIS A 191 -5.10 -4.64 -2.89
N SER A 192 -4.72 -4.09 -1.75
CA SER A 192 -4.29 -4.87 -0.58
C SER A 192 -5.42 -4.87 0.45
N PHE A 193 -5.86 -6.05 0.86
CA PHE A 193 -6.89 -6.26 1.86
C PHE A 193 -6.22 -6.78 3.14
N TYR A 194 -6.26 -6.01 4.22
CA TYR A 194 -5.55 -6.35 5.45
C TYR A 194 -6.42 -7.22 6.33
N CYS A 195 -6.04 -8.49 6.48
CA CYS A 195 -6.77 -9.50 7.25
C CYS A 195 -6.22 -9.54 8.69
N PHE A 196 -6.95 -8.98 9.65
CA PHE A 196 -6.65 -9.11 11.07
C PHE A 196 -7.18 -10.44 11.59
N VAL A 197 -6.29 -11.28 12.11
CA VAL A 197 -6.61 -12.65 12.56
C VAL A 197 -5.84 -12.97 13.84
N LYS A 198 -6.47 -13.65 14.80
CA LYS A 198 -5.77 -14.11 16.01
C LYS A 198 -4.63 -15.07 15.65
N LEU A 199 -3.49 -14.94 16.31
CA LEU A 199 -2.28 -15.72 15.98
C LEU A 199 -2.52 -17.23 15.95
N ASN A 200 -3.33 -17.77 16.87
CA ASN A 200 -3.67 -19.19 16.97
C ASN A 200 -4.74 -19.65 15.96
N GLU A 201 -5.33 -18.76 15.18
CA GLU A 201 -6.42 -19.04 14.24
C GLU A 201 -5.98 -18.91 12.76
N ILE A 202 -4.73 -18.49 12.49
CA ILE A 202 -4.24 -18.18 11.14
C ILE A 202 -4.42 -19.35 10.16
N ASP A 203 -4.02 -20.57 10.53
CA ASP A 203 -4.09 -21.73 9.64
C ASP A 203 -5.55 -22.07 9.29
N SER A 204 -6.41 -22.12 10.31
CA SER A 204 -7.85 -22.38 10.16
C SER A 204 -8.55 -21.29 9.35
N PHE A 205 -8.21 -20.02 9.59
CA PHE A 205 -8.70 -18.89 8.81
C PHE A 205 -8.29 -19.03 7.34
N THR A 206 -7.01 -19.28 7.07
CA THR A 206 -6.47 -19.37 5.71
C THR A 206 -7.17 -20.48 4.93
N GLU A 207 -7.37 -21.66 5.54
CA GLU A 207 -8.09 -22.77 4.93
C GLU A 207 -9.55 -22.41 4.61
N GLN A 208 -10.30 -21.87 5.57
CA GLN A 208 -11.72 -21.52 5.39
C GLN A 208 -11.92 -20.35 4.41
N PHE A 209 -10.97 -19.41 4.39
CA PHE A 209 -11.06 -18.19 3.61
C PHE A 209 -10.56 -18.34 2.17
N PHE A 210 -9.75 -19.36 1.88
CA PHE A 210 -9.06 -19.53 0.60
C PHE A 210 -9.99 -19.44 -0.62
N GLU A 211 -11.12 -20.15 -0.61
CA GLU A 211 -12.07 -20.13 -1.73
C GLU A 211 -12.74 -18.76 -1.92
N LYS A 212 -12.95 -17.99 -0.84
CA LYS A 212 -13.43 -16.61 -0.93
C LYS A 212 -12.35 -15.69 -1.51
N ALA A 213 -11.11 -15.83 -1.06
CA ALA A 213 -9.97 -15.09 -1.59
C ALA A 213 -9.75 -15.39 -3.08
N LYS A 214 -9.85 -16.65 -3.50
CA LYS A 214 -9.65 -17.08 -4.90
C LYS A 214 -10.66 -16.44 -5.84
N LYS A 215 -11.90 -16.26 -5.38
CA LYS A 215 -12.94 -15.52 -6.11
C LYS A 215 -12.68 -14.02 -6.18
N CYS A 216 -11.73 -13.47 -5.44
CA CYS A 216 -11.39 -12.05 -5.41
C CYS A 216 -9.95 -11.77 -5.92
N LYS A 217 -9.27 -12.78 -6.48
CA LYS A 217 -7.86 -12.67 -6.92
C LYS A 217 -7.60 -11.58 -7.96
N ASP A 218 -8.64 -11.22 -8.72
CA ASP A 218 -8.65 -10.15 -9.73
C ASP A 218 -8.80 -8.76 -9.12
N LEU A 219 -9.32 -8.66 -7.89
CA LEU A 219 -9.51 -7.40 -7.17
C LEU A 219 -8.29 -7.05 -6.31
N GLY A 220 -7.62 -8.05 -5.74
CA GLY A 220 -6.56 -7.79 -4.78
C GLY A 220 -5.90 -9.02 -4.18
N LYS A 221 -4.97 -8.74 -3.27
CA LYS A 221 -4.27 -9.72 -2.44
C LYS A 221 -4.64 -9.51 -0.97
N PHE A 222 -4.67 -10.60 -0.21
CA PHE A 222 -5.04 -10.59 1.20
C PHE A 222 -3.78 -10.68 2.07
N CYS A 223 -3.52 -9.59 2.79
CA CYS A 223 -2.36 -9.42 3.66
C CYS A 223 -2.73 -9.86 5.08
N LEU A 224 -2.22 -10.99 5.55
CA LEU A 224 -2.41 -11.42 6.93
C LEU A 224 -1.63 -10.51 7.88
N ILE A 225 -2.34 -9.99 8.88
CA ILE A 225 -1.80 -9.27 10.04
C ILE A 225 -2.19 -10.06 11.30
N PRO A 226 -1.24 -10.78 11.91
CA PRO A 226 -1.47 -11.49 13.16
C PRO A 226 -1.78 -10.50 14.30
N PHE A 227 -2.96 -10.61 14.89
CA PHE A 227 -3.32 -9.87 16.08
C PHE A 227 -2.58 -10.43 17.30
N LYS A 228 -1.86 -9.55 18.00
CA LYS A 228 -1.03 -9.85 19.19
C LYS A 228 -1.54 -9.13 20.44
N ASP A 229 -2.86 -9.17 20.67
CA ASP A 229 -3.52 -8.56 21.83
C ASP A 229 -3.41 -7.03 21.96
N ASP A 230 -2.94 -6.33 20.92
CA ASP A 230 -2.94 -4.85 20.87
C ASP A 230 -4.32 -4.30 20.49
N LYS A 231 -5.18 -4.15 21.49
CA LYS A 231 -6.55 -3.65 21.32
C LYS A 231 -6.59 -2.21 20.80
N GLU A 232 -5.57 -1.40 21.07
CA GLU A 232 -5.54 -0.01 20.60
C GLU A 232 -5.33 0.05 19.09
N GLN A 233 -4.49 -0.84 18.55
CA GLN A 233 -4.33 -0.99 17.11
C GLN A 233 -5.67 -1.27 16.40
N LEU A 234 -6.46 -2.25 16.86
CA LEU A 234 -7.76 -2.54 16.23
C LEU A 234 -8.71 -1.35 16.27
N ARG A 235 -8.69 -0.58 17.37
CA ARG A 235 -9.52 0.62 17.51
C ARG A 235 -9.21 1.68 16.45
N THR A 236 -7.95 1.79 16.00
CA THR A 236 -7.57 2.70 14.90
C THR A 236 -8.15 2.31 13.53
N TYR A 237 -8.78 1.13 13.43
CA TYR A 237 -9.44 0.67 12.22
C TYR A 237 -10.95 0.44 12.43
N GLY A 238 -11.50 0.90 13.57
CA GLY A 238 -12.91 0.68 13.91
C GLY A 238 -13.27 -0.78 14.24
N LEU A 239 -12.26 -1.57 14.60
CA LEU A 239 -12.38 -2.98 14.94
C LEU A 239 -12.21 -3.20 16.44
N THR A 240 -12.77 -4.30 16.91
CA THR A 240 -12.57 -4.87 18.24
C THR A 240 -12.16 -6.33 18.11
N GLU A 241 -11.69 -6.94 19.19
CA GLU A 241 -11.32 -8.36 19.18
C GLU A 241 -12.50 -9.28 18.81
N GLU A 242 -13.74 -8.90 19.15
CA GLU A 242 -14.97 -9.64 18.82
C GLU A 242 -15.35 -9.57 17.33
N ASP A 243 -14.75 -8.63 16.60
CA ASP A 243 -14.95 -8.49 15.15
C ASP A 243 -14.04 -9.40 14.33
N LEU A 244 -13.01 -10.01 14.95
CA LEU A 244 -12.05 -10.86 14.25
C LEU A 244 -12.66 -12.23 13.88
N PRO A 245 -12.20 -12.86 12.77
CA PRO A 245 -11.29 -12.32 11.78
C PRO A 245 -11.96 -11.23 10.93
N ALA A 246 -11.23 -10.16 10.63
CA ALA A 246 -11.76 -9.00 9.91
C ALA A 246 -10.86 -8.63 8.73
N ILE A 247 -11.45 -7.99 7.72
CA ILE A 247 -10.73 -7.41 6.59
C ILE A 247 -10.83 -5.90 6.69
N LEU A 248 -9.71 -5.19 6.58
CA LEU A 248 -9.68 -3.75 6.35
C LEU A 248 -9.34 -3.51 4.88
N PHE A 249 -10.23 -2.79 4.20
CA PHE A 249 -9.96 -2.28 2.86
C PHE A 249 -9.68 -0.78 2.95
N LEU A 250 -8.47 -0.37 2.56
CA LEU A 250 -8.12 1.03 2.41
C LEU A 250 -8.40 1.45 0.96
N HIS A 251 -9.33 2.39 0.77
CA HIS A 251 -9.73 2.87 -0.55
C HIS A 251 -9.88 4.38 -0.54
N GLU A 252 -9.19 5.09 -1.46
CA GLU A 252 -9.18 6.56 -1.52
C GLU A 252 -8.83 7.25 -0.18
N GLN A 253 -7.90 6.68 0.59
CA GLN A 253 -7.49 7.12 1.96
C GLN A 253 -8.51 6.83 3.07
N ASP A 254 -9.69 6.33 2.73
CA ASP A 254 -10.72 5.96 3.69
C ASP A 254 -10.60 4.50 4.14
N LYS A 255 -11.09 4.23 5.36
CA LYS A 255 -11.02 2.93 6.03
C LYS A 255 -12.37 2.21 5.97
N TYR A 256 -12.39 1.02 5.38
CA TYR A 256 -13.59 0.18 5.27
C TYR A 256 -13.36 -1.19 5.94
N PRO A 257 -13.75 -1.36 7.21
CA PRO A 257 -13.66 -2.64 7.89
C PRO A 257 -14.86 -3.55 7.56
N LEU A 258 -14.57 -4.78 7.15
CA LEU A 258 -15.50 -5.90 7.10
C LEU A 258 -15.25 -6.83 8.30
N LYS A 259 -16.09 -6.66 9.32
CA LYS A 259 -16.10 -7.46 10.55
C LYS A 259 -16.55 -8.90 10.25
N LYS A 260 -16.05 -9.89 10.99
CA LYS A 260 -16.39 -11.32 10.87
C LYS A 260 -16.40 -11.77 9.40
N CYS A 261 -15.30 -11.52 8.70
CA CYS A 261 -15.23 -11.64 7.24
C CYS A 261 -15.52 -13.07 6.72
N LEU A 262 -15.36 -14.10 7.56
CA LEU A 262 -15.75 -15.47 7.23
C LEU A 262 -17.27 -15.62 7.00
N ASP A 263 -18.10 -14.84 7.69
CA ASP A 263 -19.57 -14.91 7.60
C ASP A 263 -20.15 -14.08 6.44
N ASN A 264 -19.34 -13.22 5.82
CA ASN A 264 -19.80 -12.20 4.88
C ASN A 264 -19.36 -12.46 3.42
N ASP A 265 -20.06 -11.85 2.46
CA ASP A 265 -19.63 -11.85 1.06
C ASP A 265 -18.59 -10.76 0.81
N VAL A 266 -17.32 -11.18 0.79
CA VAL A 266 -16.18 -10.28 0.60
C VAL A 266 -16.17 -9.62 -0.78
N ARG A 267 -16.57 -10.33 -1.84
CA ARG A 267 -16.54 -9.75 -3.19
C ARG A 267 -17.60 -8.65 -3.32
N SER A 268 -18.80 -8.90 -2.78
CA SER A 268 -19.85 -7.86 -2.75
C SER A 268 -19.38 -6.65 -1.98
N PHE A 269 -18.83 -6.84 -0.78
CA PHE A 269 -18.30 -5.75 0.04
C PHE A 269 -17.25 -4.91 -0.71
N ILE A 270 -16.24 -5.53 -1.33
CA ILE A 270 -15.21 -4.81 -2.08
C ILE A 270 -15.83 -3.99 -3.22
N ASN A 271 -16.75 -4.57 -3.98
CA ASN A 271 -17.42 -3.85 -5.07
C ASN A 271 -18.27 -2.70 -4.55
N ASP A 272 -19.03 -2.90 -3.47
CA ASP A 272 -19.85 -1.85 -2.87
C ASP A 272 -18.99 -0.70 -2.32
N VAL A 273 -17.78 -0.97 -1.80
CA VAL A 273 -16.81 0.07 -1.42
C VAL A 273 -16.32 0.84 -2.65
N ILE A 274 -15.89 0.14 -3.71
CA ILE A 274 -15.43 0.76 -4.97
C ILE A 274 -16.53 1.63 -5.61
N GLU A 275 -17.79 1.17 -5.52
CA GLU A 275 -18.96 1.88 -6.02
C GLU A 275 -19.49 2.96 -5.04
N LYS A 276 -18.78 3.21 -3.93
CA LYS A 276 -19.11 4.21 -2.90
C LYS A 276 -20.49 4.03 -2.26
N LYS A 277 -20.94 2.78 -2.11
CA LYS A 277 -22.20 2.39 -1.44
C LYS A 277 -22.04 2.08 0.04
N VAL A 278 -20.81 1.87 0.49
CA VAL A 278 -20.46 1.66 1.91
C VAL A 278 -19.93 2.98 2.46
N GLU A 279 -20.39 3.40 3.64
CA GLU A 279 -19.80 4.54 4.33
C GLU A 279 -18.48 4.12 5.00
N PRO A 280 -17.43 4.95 4.91
CA PRO A 280 -16.18 4.67 5.60
C PRO A 280 -16.33 4.81 7.12
N VAL A 281 -15.46 4.13 7.85
CA VAL A 281 -15.36 4.29 9.29
C VAL A 281 -14.37 5.38 9.63
N PHE A 282 -14.80 6.27 10.51
CA PHE A 282 -13.94 7.28 11.11
C PHE A 282 -13.77 7.00 12.60
N ILE A 283 -12.56 7.20 13.10
CA ILE A 283 -12.21 7.00 14.50
C ILE A 283 -12.56 8.28 15.26
N SER A 284 -13.15 8.10 16.43
CA SER A 284 -13.30 9.12 17.44
C SER A 284 -12.97 8.50 18.78
N GLU A 285 -12.13 9.15 19.57
CA GLU A 285 -12.00 8.76 20.96
C GLU A 285 -13.32 9.00 21.71
N LYS A 286 -13.48 8.28 22.83
CA LYS A 286 -14.66 8.44 23.67
C LYS A 286 -14.56 9.76 24.44
N GLU A 287 -15.57 10.60 24.33
CA GLU A 287 -15.67 11.80 25.14
C GLU A 287 -15.76 11.44 26.64
N PRO A 288 -14.91 12.02 27.51
CA PRO A 288 -14.97 11.80 28.95
C PRO A 288 -16.30 12.29 29.54
N LEU A 289 -16.86 11.55 30.51
CA LEU A 289 -18.11 11.94 31.17
C LEU A 289 -18.03 13.30 31.88
N ASN A 290 -16.84 13.69 32.33
CA ASN A 290 -16.56 14.94 33.03
C ASN A 290 -15.96 16.02 32.12
N ASN A 291 -16.10 15.91 30.78
CA ASN A 291 -15.45 16.81 29.83
C ASN A 291 -15.76 18.30 30.08
N GLU A 292 -17.03 18.61 30.39
CA GLU A 292 -17.49 19.96 30.74
C GLU A 292 -16.81 20.54 31.99
N ASN A 293 -16.27 19.68 32.87
CA ASN A 293 -15.57 20.08 34.07
C ASN A 293 -14.06 20.21 33.88
N LEU A 294 -13.52 19.98 32.69
CA LEU A 294 -12.09 20.15 32.42
C LEU A 294 -11.74 21.61 32.15
N ASN A 295 -10.51 22.01 32.51
CA ASN A 295 -9.95 23.32 32.17
C ASN A 295 -9.64 23.43 30.67
N VAL A 296 -9.24 22.30 30.08
CA VAL A 296 -9.03 22.10 28.65
C VAL A 296 -9.94 20.95 28.26
N LYS A 297 -10.97 21.24 27.46
CA LYS A 297 -11.92 20.23 27.00
C LYS A 297 -11.23 19.27 26.04
N ILE A 298 -11.54 17.98 26.18
CA ILE A 298 -11.13 16.96 25.22
C ILE A 298 -12.09 17.04 24.03
N ILE A 299 -11.54 17.36 22.87
CA ILE A 299 -12.26 17.54 21.62
C ILE A 299 -12.00 16.32 20.76
N THR A 300 -13.06 15.55 20.56
CA THR A 300 -13.09 14.34 19.76
C THR A 300 -13.68 14.65 18.39
N ARG A 301 -13.58 13.72 17.45
CA ARG A 301 -14.28 13.86 16.16
C ARG A 301 -15.78 14.13 16.35
N ASN A 302 -16.40 13.42 17.30
CA ASN A 302 -17.85 13.45 17.51
C ASN A 302 -18.34 14.76 18.16
N ASN A 303 -17.56 15.38 19.06
CA ASN A 303 -17.97 16.63 19.73
C ASN A 303 -17.41 17.90 19.05
N LEU A 304 -16.46 17.77 18.12
CA LEU A 304 -15.81 18.90 17.44
C LEU A 304 -16.83 19.85 16.79
N GLN A 305 -17.88 19.33 16.16
CA GLN A 305 -18.91 20.15 15.52
C GLN A 305 -19.70 20.99 16.55
N ALA A 306 -20.03 20.41 17.70
CA ALA A 306 -20.70 21.14 18.77
C ALA A 306 -19.79 22.25 19.32
N PHE A 307 -18.52 21.92 19.56
CA PHE A 307 -17.50 22.88 19.98
C PHE A 307 -17.35 24.03 18.97
N LYS A 308 -17.21 23.74 17.67
CA LYS A 308 -17.10 24.73 16.58
C LYS A 308 -18.34 25.62 16.40
N LYS A 309 -19.53 25.17 16.80
CA LYS A 309 -20.78 25.92 16.61
C LYS A 309 -21.15 26.83 17.79
N ASN A 310 -20.50 26.69 18.94
CA ASN A 310 -20.74 27.53 20.12
C ASN A 310 -20.38 29.02 19.91
N GLN A 311 -21.33 29.81 19.40
CA GLN A 311 -21.13 31.22 19.11
C GLN A 311 -21.05 32.14 20.35
N LEU A 312 -21.21 31.62 21.56
CA LEU A 312 -21.22 32.42 22.79
C LEU A 312 -19.81 32.78 23.25
N LYS A 313 -18.81 31.95 22.93
CA LYS A 313 -17.44 32.07 23.44
C LYS A 313 -16.44 32.08 22.29
N ASP A 314 -15.35 32.82 22.46
CA ASP A 314 -14.15 32.57 21.67
C ASP A 314 -13.58 31.20 22.11
N ARG A 315 -13.10 30.41 21.16
CA ARG A 315 -12.62 29.05 21.43
C ARG A 315 -11.22 28.85 20.89
N LEU A 316 -10.26 28.54 21.77
CA LEU A 316 -8.93 28.14 21.35
C LEU A 316 -8.90 26.61 21.24
N LEU A 317 -8.63 26.10 20.05
CA LEU A 317 -8.55 24.66 19.77
C LEU A 317 -7.11 24.29 19.40
N ILE A 318 -6.60 23.24 20.04
CA ILE A 318 -5.25 22.72 19.83
C ILE A 318 -5.33 21.30 19.29
N PHE A 319 -4.79 21.07 18.10
CA PHE A 319 -4.56 19.72 17.58
C PHE A 319 -3.16 19.26 17.98
N HIS A 320 -3.06 18.09 18.60
CA HIS A 320 -1.81 17.57 19.16
C HIS A 320 -1.64 16.07 18.94
N SER A 321 -0.44 15.57 19.24
CA SER A 321 -0.14 14.14 19.39
C SER A 321 0.68 13.92 20.67
N PRO A 322 0.44 12.84 21.45
CA PRO A 322 1.17 12.53 22.67
C PRO A 322 2.68 12.30 22.45
N GLN A 323 3.06 11.87 21.25
CA GLN A 323 4.46 11.55 20.90
C GLN A 323 5.24 12.77 20.38
N CYS A 324 4.56 13.90 20.16
CA CYS A 324 5.20 15.10 19.64
C CYS A 324 5.85 15.92 20.75
N GLY A 325 7.19 16.00 20.78
CA GLY A 325 7.94 16.78 21.78
C GLY A 325 7.54 18.26 21.86
N PHE A 326 7.13 18.88 20.74
CA PHE A 326 6.59 20.26 20.75
C PHE A 326 5.22 20.37 21.43
N CYS A 327 4.36 19.35 21.32
CA CYS A 327 3.07 19.29 22.00
C CYS A 327 3.27 19.14 23.51
N VAL A 328 4.23 18.28 23.91
CA VAL A 328 4.60 18.10 25.32
C VAL A 328 5.05 19.41 25.95
N LYS A 329 5.89 20.19 25.26
CA LYS A 329 6.35 21.51 25.74
C LYS A 329 5.21 22.55 25.81
N LEU A 330 4.23 22.48 24.91
CA LEU A 330 3.10 23.40 24.84
C LEU A 330 2.04 23.11 25.91
N LYS A 331 1.86 21.83 26.30
CA LYS A 331 0.79 21.39 27.20
C LYS A 331 0.66 22.22 28.50
N PRO A 332 1.74 22.49 29.28
CA PRO A 332 1.61 23.26 30.52
C PRO A 332 1.07 24.68 30.31
N ILE A 333 1.38 25.29 29.16
CA ILE A 333 0.94 26.64 28.80
C ILE A 333 -0.56 26.63 28.49
N ILE A 334 -1.02 25.61 27.75
CA ILE A 334 -2.44 25.44 27.43
C ILE A 334 -3.25 25.09 28.69
N ASP A 335 -2.71 24.26 29.59
CA ASP A 335 -3.34 23.94 30.87
C ASP A 335 -3.54 25.20 31.75
N GLU A 336 -2.55 26.10 31.76
CA GLU A 336 -2.67 27.39 32.47
C GLU A 336 -3.73 28.29 31.84
N ILE A 337 -3.68 28.50 30.52
CA ILE A 337 -4.67 29.32 29.80
C ILE A 337 -6.07 28.74 29.99
N GLY A 338 -6.22 27.41 29.96
CA GLY A 338 -7.47 26.72 30.27
C GLY A 338 -7.96 26.98 31.69
N SER A 339 -7.06 26.95 32.67
CA SER A 339 -7.40 27.28 34.07
C SER A 339 -7.88 28.73 34.20
N ILE A 340 -7.23 29.68 33.54
CA ILE A 340 -7.61 31.10 33.53
C ILE A 340 -8.98 31.26 32.86
N ALA A 341 -9.15 30.63 31.69
CA ALA A 341 -10.39 30.66 30.92
C ALA A 341 -11.57 30.17 31.78
N LYS A 342 -11.43 29.02 32.42
CA LYS A 342 -12.51 28.43 33.23
C LYS A 342 -12.80 29.22 34.51
N SER A 343 -11.77 29.71 35.20
CA SER A 343 -11.95 30.37 36.50
C SER A 343 -12.41 31.83 36.40
N THR A 344 -11.99 32.54 35.35
CA THR A 344 -12.11 34.01 35.28
C THR A 344 -12.89 34.48 34.05
N LEU A 345 -12.94 33.67 33.00
CA LEU A 345 -13.47 34.07 31.68
C LEU A 345 -14.48 33.06 31.13
N SER A 346 -15.16 32.32 32.01
CA SER A 346 -16.01 31.17 31.64
C SER A 346 -17.08 31.52 30.61
N GLU A 347 -17.57 32.77 30.61
CA GLU A 347 -18.59 33.27 29.69
C GLU A 347 -18.05 33.74 28.34
N LYS A 348 -16.73 33.86 28.18
CA LYS A 348 -16.09 34.49 27.01
C LYS A 348 -15.08 33.62 26.30
N LEU A 349 -14.40 32.72 27.00
CA LEU A 349 -13.30 31.91 26.47
C LEU A 349 -13.45 30.44 26.86
N GLU A 350 -13.24 29.56 25.90
CA GLU A 350 -13.23 28.11 26.09
C GLU A 350 -12.00 27.51 25.41
N ILE A 351 -11.32 26.58 26.07
CA ILE A 351 -10.09 25.95 25.55
C ILE A 351 -10.37 24.46 25.31
N GLY A 352 -10.00 23.98 24.13
CA GLY A 352 -10.14 22.58 23.72
C GLY A 352 -8.86 22.01 23.13
N ALA A 353 -8.63 20.72 23.32
CA ALA A 353 -7.51 19.98 22.75
C ALA A 353 -8.01 18.70 22.08
N CYS A 354 -7.52 18.41 20.87
CA CYS A 354 -7.87 17.24 20.07
C CYS A 354 -6.60 16.44 19.78
N ASP A 355 -6.61 15.15 20.17
CA ASP A 355 -5.56 14.21 19.81
C ASP A 355 -5.82 13.68 18.39
N VAL A 356 -4.98 14.07 17.43
CA VAL A 356 -5.13 13.65 16.03
C VAL A 356 -4.71 12.21 15.78
N THR A 357 -4.07 11.56 16.75
CA THR A 357 -3.75 10.13 16.68
C THR A 357 -4.94 9.24 17.05
N GLN A 358 -5.98 9.83 17.68
CA GLN A 358 -7.16 9.13 18.18
C GLN A 358 -8.47 9.60 17.54
N ASN A 359 -8.40 10.58 16.62
CA ASN A 359 -9.57 11.17 15.99
C ASN A 359 -9.31 11.51 14.52
N ASP A 360 -10.16 11.00 13.62
CA ASP A 360 -10.11 11.34 12.19
C ASP A 360 -10.79 12.70 11.95
N ILE A 361 -9.99 13.77 11.91
CA ILE A 361 -10.48 15.14 11.75
C ILE A 361 -10.34 15.60 10.29
N SER A 362 -11.46 15.63 9.56
CA SER A 362 -11.54 16.14 8.18
C SER A 362 -11.88 17.64 8.09
N ASP A 363 -12.32 18.25 9.19
CA ASP A 363 -12.74 19.64 9.27
C ASP A 363 -11.60 20.66 9.20
N PHE A 364 -10.36 20.19 9.37
CA PHE A 364 -9.15 21.00 9.45
C PHE A 364 -8.04 20.30 8.67
N ASP A 365 -7.25 21.07 7.93
CA ASP A 365 -6.06 20.57 7.24
C ASP A 365 -4.87 20.47 8.22
N VAL A 366 -4.85 19.41 9.02
CA VAL A 366 -3.83 19.19 10.06
C VAL A 366 -2.62 18.46 9.47
N THR A 367 -1.75 19.20 8.79
CA THR A 367 -0.52 18.67 8.18
C THR A 367 0.65 18.52 9.17
N SER A 368 0.58 19.19 10.32
CA SER A 368 1.59 19.11 11.39
C SER A 368 1.00 19.50 12.73
N VAL A 369 1.61 19.00 13.82
CA VAL A 369 1.23 19.31 15.20
C VAL A 369 2.39 19.94 16.00
N PRO A 370 2.11 20.83 16.98
CA PRO A 370 0.79 21.33 17.33
C PRO A 370 0.26 22.35 16.33
N LEU A 371 -1.02 22.23 15.97
CA LEU A 371 -1.77 23.25 15.26
C LEU A 371 -2.70 23.95 16.26
N ILE A 372 -2.66 25.28 16.30
CA ILE A 372 -3.48 26.08 17.21
C ILE A 372 -4.38 26.97 16.36
N VAL A 373 -5.67 26.97 16.66
CA VAL A 373 -6.66 27.81 15.98
C VAL A 373 -7.56 28.50 16.99
N LEU A 374 -7.98 29.73 16.67
CA LEU A 374 -9.01 30.47 17.39
C LEU A 374 -10.28 30.49 16.56
N ILE A 375 -11.39 30.04 17.16
CA ILE A 375 -12.72 30.09 16.57
C ILE A 375 -13.48 31.22 17.26
N LYS A 376 -13.78 32.28 16.51
CA LYS A 376 -14.41 33.48 17.04
C LYS A 376 -15.85 33.23 17.47
N ALA A 377 -16.25 33.83 18.59
CA ALA A 377 -17.65 33.96 18.96
C ALA A 377 -18.43 34.65 17.82
N LYS A 378 -19.76 34.45 17.78
CA LYS A 378 -20.70 35.02 16.81
C LYS A 378 -20.51 34.56 15.35
N THR A 379 -19.30 34.63 14.78
CA THR A 379 -19.05 34.34 13.36
C THR A 379 -18.60 32.91 13.10
N ASN A 380 -18.05 32.21 14.11
CA ASN A 380 -17.34 30.94 13.95
C ASN A 380 -16.18 31.01 12.94
N GLU A 381 -15.67 32.22 12.66
CA GLU A 381 -14.48 32.43 11.84
C GLU A 381 -13.28 31.75 12.51
N ILE A 382 -12.53 30.97 11.74
CA ILE A 382 -11.38 30.20 12.21
C ILE A 382 -10.12 30.94 11.79
N ILE A 383 -9.30 31.29 12.78
CA ILE A 383 -8.02 31.98 12.58
C ILE A 383 -6.91 31.08 13.10
N LYS A 384 -5.96 30.75 12.22
CA LYS A 384 -4.81 29.93 12.59
C LYS A 384 -3.74 30.78 13.27
N TYR A 385 -3.10 30.21 14.27
CA TYR A 385 -1.92 30.80 14.91
C TYR A 385 -0.68 30.53 14.05
N GLU A 386 -0.08 31.57 13.49
CA GLU A 386 1.08 31.48 12.58
C GLU A 386 2.40 31.94 13.23
N ASP A 387 2.34 32.48 14.45
CA ASP A 387 3.54 32.95 15.15
C ASP A 387 4.42 31.78 15.61
N LYS A 388 5.75 31.99 15.55
CA LYS A 388 6.74 30.97 15.93
C LYS A 388 6.82 30.77 17.44
N GLU A 389 6.62 31.83 18.21
CA GLU A 389 6.66 31.78 19.67
C GLU A 389 5.39 31.14 20.20
N ARG A 390 5.49 30.23 21.16
CA ARG A 390 4.32 29.56 21.77
C ARG A 390 4.35 29.71 23.28
N THR A 391 4.45 30.96 23.74
CA THR A 391 4.45 31.34 25.16
C THR A 391 3.03 31.70 25.62
N ALA A 392 2.78 31.71 26.93
CA ALA A 392 1.50 32.13 27.49
C ALA A 392 1.13 33.56 27.05
N VAL A 393 2.13 34.46 27.01
CA VAL A 393 1.96 35.85 26.57
C VAL A 393 1.62 35.94 25.09
N ALA A 394 2.35 35.21 24.22
CA ALA A 394 2.10 35.26 22.78
C ALA A 394 0.70 34.72 22.44
N LEU A 395 0.30 33.61 23.05
CA LEU A 395 -1.05 33.06 22.89
C LEU A 395 -2.13 33.97 23.50
N GLY A 396 -1.84 34.63 24.62
CA GLY A 396 -2.72 35.63 25.20
C GLY A 396 -2.95 36.84 24.30
N ASN A 397 -1.88 37.36 23.69
CA ASN A 397 -1.96 38.42 22.70
C ASN A 397 -2.76 38.00 21.46
N PHE A 398 -2.59 36.75 21.02
CA PHE A 398 -3.38 36.21 19.92
C PHE A 398 -4.89 36.17 20.25
N ILE A 399 -5.27 35.64 21.42
CA ILE A 399 -6.66 35.65 21.89
C ILE A 399 -7.20 37.09 21.97
N LYS A 400 -6.40 38.02 22.49
CA LYS A 400 -6.77 39.44 22.62
C LYS A 400 -6.99 40.13 21.27
N ASN A 401 -6.10 39.88 20.31
CA ASN A 401 -6.09 40.61 19.04
C ASN A 401 -7.04 40.02 18.01
N GLN A 402 -7.23 38.70 18.03
CA GLN A 402 -8.04 37.98 17.04
C GLN A 402 -9.43 37.58 17.57
N GLY A 403 -9.60 37.50 18.90
CA GLY A 403 -10.86 37.15 19.54
C GLY A 403 -11.92 38.24 19.43
N SER A 404 -13.18 37.83 19.58
CA SER A 404 -14.36 38.71 19.47
C SER A 404 -14.56 39.59 20.71
N PHE A 405 -13.94 39.23 21.83
CA PHE A 405 -14.11 39.90 23.11
C PHE A 405 -12.89 40.69 23.57
N ASN A 406 -11.81 40.72 22.77
CA ASN A 406 -10.56 41.43 23.08
C ASN A 406 -10.01 41.10 24.49
N ILE A 407 -10.05 39.82 24.85
CA ILE A 407 -9.72 39.32 26.19
C ILE A 407 -8.23 39.48 26.45
N ASP A 408 -7.87 40.20 27.51
CA ASP A 408 -6.49 40.27 27.99
C ASP A 408 -6.29 39.27 29.15
N ILE A 409 -5.56 38.19 28.88
CA ILE A 409 -5.25 37.17 29.89
C ILE A 409 -3.95 37.46 30.66
N SER A 410 -3.17 38.45 30.22
CA SER A 410 -1.83 38.76 30.78
C SER A 410 -1.82 38.96 32.31
N PRO A 411 -2.83 39.61 32.92
CA PRO A 411 -2.88 39.79 34.38
C PRO A 411 -3.01 38.49 35.20
N PHE A 412 -3.39 37.38 34.55
CA PHE A 412 -3.66 36.10 35.23
C PHE A 412 -2.58 35.05 34.99
N ILE A 413 -1.61 35.33 34.11
CA ILE A 413 -0.49 34.43 33.83
C ILE A 413 0.47 34.44 35.03
N LYS A 414 0.97 33.28 35.45
CA LYS A 414 1.95 33.16 36.52
C LYS A 414 3.34 33.62 36.07
N GLU A 415 4.04 34.35 36.92
CA GLU A 415 5.39 34.91 36.65
C GLU A 415 6.42 33.87 36.16
N GLU A 416 6.34 32.62 36.64
CA GLU A 416 7.21 31.51 36.25
C GLU A 416 7.09 31.11 34.76
N LEU A 417 6.00 31.48 34.09
CA LEU A 417 5.75 31.16 32.69
C LEU A 417 6.09 32.33 31.74
N PHE A 418 6.40 33.51 32.29
CA PHE A 418 6.99 34.63 31.53
C PHE A 418 8.48 34.42 31.20
N SER A 419 9.16 33.53 31.93
CA SER A 419 10.62 33.38 31.90
C SER A 419 11.14 32.18 31.12
N LYS A 420 10.28 31.29 30.61
CA LYS A 420 10.70 30.23 29.67
C LYS A 420 10.89 30.78 28.26
N LYS A 421 11.96 31.55 28.06
CA LYS A 421 12.59 31.69 26.74
C LYS A 421 13.17 30.32 26.35
N VAL A 422 12.84 29.85 25.16
CA VAL A 422 13.47 28.67 24.57
C VAL A 422 14.88 29.10 24.15
N ASP A 423 15.87 28.85 25.00
CA ASP A 423 17.26 28.97 24.59
C ASP A 423 17.61 27.82 23.65
N LYS A 424 18.18 28.24 22.52
CA LYS A 424 18.76 27.47 21.45
C LYS A 424 20.18 27.12 21.89
N GLU A 425 20.52 25.84 21.95
CA GLU A 425 21.81 25.22 21.60
C GLU A 425 21.85 23.81 22.21
N MET A 426 21.63 22.79 21.38
CA MET A 426 22.25 21.49 21.62
C MET A 426 23.25 21.29 20.48
N ASN A 427 24.51 21.26 20.89
CA ASN A 427 25.66 20.97 20.06
C ASN A 427 25.48 19.63 19.34
N ASP A 428 25.88 19.63 18.07
CA ASP A 428 26.32 18.43 17.38
C ASP A 428 27.50 17.80 18.16
N ASN A 429 27.57 16.46 18.12
CA ASN A 429 28.52 15.56 18.77
C ASN A 429 28.01 15.01 20.11
N ASP A 430 27.24 13.93 20.04
CA ASP A 430 27.57 12.65 20.67
C ASP A 430 26.55 11.60 20.20
N VAL A 431 26.86 10.97 19.06
CA VAL A 431 26.27 9.67 18.68
C VAL A 431 27.39 8.66 18.90
N GLU A 432 27.53 8.20 20.14
CA GLU A 432 28.12 6.90 20.38
C GLU A 432 27.09 5.86 19.92
N SER A 433 27.53 5.08 18.93
CA SER A 433 26.95 3.81 18.55
C SER A 433 26.88 2.91 19.77
N ASP A 434 25.70 2.37 20.08
CA ASP A 434 25.56 1.02 20.60
C ASP A 434 24.12 0.51 20.38
N ASP A 435 24.05 -0.71 19.83
CA ASP A 435 22.98 -1.69 19.88
C ASP A 435 21.63 -1.40 19.20
N ILE A 436 21.62 -1.59 17.87
CA ILE A 436 20.42 -2.03 17.14
C ILE A 436 20.46 -3.57 17.07
N ASP A 437 19.74 -4.24 17.96
CA ASP A 437 19.04 -5.46 17.58
C ASP A 437 17.87 -5.78 18.52
N SER A 438 16.81 -6.35 17.94
CA SER A 438 15.65 -7.01 18.57
C SER A 438 14.32 -6.29 18.86
N ASN A 439 13.90 -5.24 18.12
CA ASN A 439 12.48 -4.80 18.19
C ASN A 439 11.84 -4.19 16.93
N LEU A 440 12.34 -4.52 15.74
CA LEU A 440 11.88 -3.94 14.45
C LEU A 440 10.41 -4.27 14.05
N ASN A 441 9.71 -5.15 14.77
CA ASN A 441 8.35 -5.56 14.39
C ASN A 441 7.22 -4.75 15.08
N GLU A 442 7.51 -3.95 16.11
CA GLU A 442 6.46 -3.21 16.84
C GLU A 442 6.13 -1.84 16.20
N ASP A 443 7.09 -1.21 15.51
CA ASP A 443 6.88 0.11 14.91
C ASP A 443 6.13 0.08 13.56
N PHE A 444 5.98 -1.09 12.94
CA PHE A 444 5.34 -1.22 11.61
C PHE A 444 3.82 -1.05 11.63
N GLU A 445 3.20 -1.51 12.71
CA GLU A 445 1.75 -1.66 12.83
C GLU A 445 1.02 -0.33 13.07
N ARG A 446 1.78 0.74 13.38
CA ARG A 446 1.28 2.11 13.56
C ARG A 446 1.18 2.91 12.25
N ASP A 447 1.91 2.51 11.22
CA ASP A 447 2.05 3.27 9.96
C ASP A 447 1.29 2.64 8.77
N LEU A 448 0.45 1.62 9.02
CA LEU A 448 -0.40 0.95 8.02
C LEU A 448 -1.75 1.64 7.77
#